data_AF-A0AAW6CAG7-F1
#
_entry.id   AF-A0AAW6CAG7-F1
#
_cell.length_a   1.000
_cell.length_b   1.000
_cell.length_c   1.000
_cell.angle_alpha   90.00
_cell.angle_beta   90.00
_cell.angle_gamma   90.00
#
_symmetry.space_group_name_H-M   'P 1'
#
loop_
_entity.id
_entity.type
_entity.pdbx_description
1 polymer ?
#
loop_
_entity_poly.entity_id
_entity_poly.type
_entity_poly.pdbx_seq_one_letter_code
_entity_poly.pdbx_strand_id
1 'polypeptide(L)'
;MNNTLKWFHVITKTIVHCLLGTIEYIGIPFLLACLSTFISPISSGNTLWLWIERIAFCFTIYEVIIVGVRKMQIDIRKDALLALKTAYERAALYCETGNQDIYRNLTSKIDQVLDNGILNQLDVVQSYKNLKLYMDSKNIVGIKYEIINIQHSIEADNLLWNYTLFLRLFKR
;
A
#
# COMPACT_ATOMS: atom_id res chain seq x y z
N MET A 1 -35.87 3.19 9.28
CA MET A 1 -34.95 3.42 10.42
C MET A 1 -33.54 2.88 10.11
N ASN A 2 -32.90 3.35 9.03
CA ASN A 2 -31.59 2.82 8.56
C ASN A 2 -30.64 3.89 7.98
N ASN A 3 -31.16 5.07 7.59
CA ASN A 3 -30.33 6.15 7.02
C ASN A 3 -29.55 6.94 8.08
N THR A 4 -30.08 7.07 9.30
CA THR A 4 -29.43 7.79 10.40
C THR A 4 -28.19 7.07 10.92
N LEU A 5 -28.24 5.73 11.01
CA LEU A 5 -27.09 4.89 11.40
C LEU A 5 -25.96 4.95 10.36
N LYS A 6 -26.31 4.92 9.06
CA LYS A 6 -25.34 5.11 7.96
C LYS A 6 -24.71 6.51 7.97
N TRP A 7 -25.52 7.54 8.22
CA TRP A 7 -25.05 8.92 8.27
C TRP A 7 -24.12 9.18 9.46
N PHE A 8 -24.48 8.69 10.66
CA PHE A 8 -23.62 8.75 11.83
C PHE A 8 -22.30 8.00 11.60
N HIS A 9 -22.34 6.79 11.01
CA HIS A 9 -21.14 6.03 10.72
C HIS A 9 -20.20 6.78 9.76
N VAL A 10 -20.74 7.39 8.70
CA VAL A 10 -19.96 8.20 7.75
C VAL A 10 -19.34 9.41 8.43
N ILE A 11 -20.08 10.10 9.30
CA ILE A 11 -19.59 11.26 10.04
C ILE A 11 -18.51 10.87 11.02
N THR A 12 -18.74 9.86 11.86
CA THR A 12 -17.75 9.38 12.82
C THR A 12 -16.46 8.97 12.12
N LYS A 13 -16.56 8.24 11.01
CA LYS A 13 -15.39 7.85 10.20
C LYS A 13 -14.65 9.06 9.64
N THR A 14 -15.37 10.08 9.18
CA THR A 14 -14.79 11.32 8.65
C THR A 14 -14.07 12.13 9.74
N ILE A 15 -14.67 12.21 10.93
CA ILE A 15 -14.06 12.90 12.09
C ILE A 15 -12.78 12.18 12.54
N VAL A 16 -12.82 10.85 12.67
CA VAL A 16 -11.63 10.05 13.02
C VAL A 16 -10.53 10.25 11.98
N HIS A 17 -10.87 10.28 10.71
CA HIS A 17 -9.91 10.56 9.65
C HIS A 17 -9.28 11.95 9.77
N CYS A 18 -10.08 12.99 10.03
CA CYS A 18 -9.58 14.35 10.22
C CYS A 18 -8.65 14.47 11.44
N LEU A 19 -9.02 13.82 12.55
CA LEU A 19 -8.21 13.77 13.77
C LEU A 19 -6.87 13.06 13.54
N LEU A 20 -6.87 11.91 12.87
CA LEU A 20 -5.64 11.20 12.54
C LEU A 20 -4.73 12.02 11.62
N GLY A 21 -5.29 12.68 10.61
CA GLY A 21 -4.54 13.55 9.72
C GLY A 21 -3.90 14.75 10.45
N THR A 22 -4.64 15.40 11.35
CA THR A 22 -4.12 16.52 12.14
C THR A 22 -3.03 16.08 13.12
N ILE A 23 -3.18 14.92 13.77
CA ILE A 23 -2.13 14.34 14.62
C ILE A 23 -0.86 14.06 13.80
N GLU A 24 -0.99 13.57 12.57
CA GLU A 24 0.16 13.30 11.70
C GLU A 24 0.88 14.59 11.32
N TYR A 25 0.14 15.53 10.75
CA TYR A 25 0.71 16.74 10.15
C TYR A 25 1.16 17.78 11.16
N ILE A 26 0.63 17.78 12.38
CA ILE A 26 1.01 18.74 13.43
C ILE A 26 1.82 18.04 14.52
N GLY A 27 1.36 16.86 14.97
CA GLY A 27 1.96 16.15 16.09
C GLY A 27 3.36 15.63 15.80
N ILE A 28 3.61 15.03 14.63
CA ILE A 28 4.93 14.47 14.30
C ILE A 28 5.99 15.56 14.10
N PRO A 29 5.75 16.63 13.32
CA PRO A 29 6.69 17.74 13.21
C PRO A 29 6.93 18.45 14.54
N PHE A 30 5.91 18.59 15.37
CA PHE A 30 6.05 19.15 16.71
C PHE A 30 6.95 18.29 17.60
N LEU A 31 6.76 16.96 17.57
CA LEU A 31 7.61 16.03 18.30
C LEU A 31 9.06 16.07 17.79
N LEU A 32 9.27 16.10 16.48
CA LEU A 32 10.59 16.27 15.87
C LEU A 32 11.23 17.60 16.26
N ALA A 33 10.46 18.69 16.29
CA ALA A 33 10.93 20.00 16.72
C ALA A 33 11.34 19.96 18.21
N CYS A 34 10.56 19.32 19.08
CA CYS A 34 10.93 19.09 20.48
C CYS A 34 12.24 18.30 20.61
N LEU A 35 12.38 17.19 19.87
CA LEU A 35 13.61 16.39 19.82
C LEU A 35 14.81 17.22 19.37
N SER A 36 14.65 18.02 18.31
CA SER A 36 15.71 18.89 17.81
C SER A 36 16.12 19.98 18.81
N THR A 37 15.20 20.40 19.70
CA THR A 37 15.48 21.36 20.78
C THR A 37 16.35 20.78 21.88
N PHE A 38 16.35 19.45 22.08
CA PHE A 38 17.33 18.81 22.95
C PHE A 38 18.75 18.83 22.37
N ILE A 39 18.89 18.82 21.03
CA ILE A 39 20.19 18.84 20.34
C ILE A 39 20.71 20.27 20.20
N SER A 40 19.82 21.21 19.86
CA SER A 40 20.14 22.62 19.65
C SER A 40 19.10 23.48 20.37
N PRO A 41 19.40 24.01 21.57
CA PRO A 41 18.44 24.79 22.33
C PRO A 41 18.11 26.10 21.61
N ILE A 42 16.84 26.51 21.69
CA ILE A 42 16.36 27.75 21.09
C ILE A 42 16.79 28.91 21.99
N SER A 43 17.44 29.93 21.42
CA SER A 43 17.86 31.12 22.17
C SER A 43 16.64 31.95 22.63
N SER A 44 16.84 32.74 23.68
CA SER A 44 15.75 33.48 24.35
C SER A 44 15.18 34.66 23.55
N GLY A 45 15.79 35.03 22.41
CA GLY A 45 15.29 36.09 21.54
C GLY A 45 14.26 35.55 20.54
N ASN A 46 13.07 36.16 20.46
CA ASN A 46 11.99 35.77 19.53
C ASN A 46 11.67 34.26 19.51
N THR A 47 11.58 33.66 20.70
CA THR A 47 11.37 32.21 20.91
C THR A 47 10.21 31.64 20.10
N LEU A 48 9.09 32.36 19.97
CA LEU A 48 7.92 31.89 19.20
C LEU A 48 8.23 31.73 17.71
N TRP A 49 8.94 32.68 17.10
CA TRP A 49 9.25 32.63 15.66
C TRP A 49 10.23 31.50 15.33
N LEU A 50 11.27 31.33 16.16
CA LEU A 50 12.24 30.25 16.03
C LEU A 50 11.61 28.87 16.16
N TRP A 51 10.59 28.73 17.01
CA TRP A 51 9.79 27.50 17.12
C TRP A 51 8.99 27.22 15.84
N ILE A 52 8.33 28.23 15.29
CA ILE A 52 7.54 28.10 14.05
C ILE A 52 8.43 27.68 12.88
N GLU A 53 9.57 28.34 12.70
CA GLU A 53 10.54 28.04 11.64
C GLU A 53 11.03 26.58 11.73
N ARG A 54 11.36 26.14 12.95
CA ARG A 54 11.82 24.77 13.22
C ARG A 54 10.74 23.72 12.96
N ILE A 55 9.50 23.98 13.37
CA ILE A 55 8.36 23.08 13.09
C ILE A 55 8.14 22.98 11.57
N ALA A 56 8.18 24.09 10.84
CA ALA A 56 8.05 24.09 9.38
C ALA A 56 9.17 23.31 8.68
N PHE A 57 10.41 23.44 9.16
CA PHE A 57 11.55 22.69 8.65
C PHE A 57 11.41 21.18 8.92
N CYS A 58 11.08 20.80 10.15
CA CYS A 58 10.83 19.40 10.53
C CYS A 58 9.66 18.79 9.74
N PHE A 59 8.59 19.56 9.51
CA PHE A 59 7.47 19.14 8.67
C PHE A 59 7.92 18.84 7.24
N THR A 60 8.71 19.73 6.64
CA THR A 60 9.19 19.55 5.27
C THR A 60 10.07 18.31 5.13
N ILE A 61 10.99 18.09 6.07
CA ILE A 61 11.84 16.89 6.09
C ILE A 61 10.98 15.63 6.26
N TYR A 62 10.06 15.65 7.22
CA TYR A 62 9.15 14.54 7.48
C TYR A 62 8.37 14.17 6.21
N GLU A 63 7.73 15.15 5.57
CA GLU A 63 6.95 14.92 4.34
C GLU A 63 7.81 14.36 3.21
N VAL A 64 9.02 14.88 2.98
CA VAL A 64 9.90 14.37 1.91
C VAL A 64 10.25 12.90 2.14
N ILE A 65 10.65 12.54 3.37
CA ILE A 65 11.02 11.15 3.71
C ILE A 65 9.81 10.23 3.59
N ILE A 66 8.69 10.65 4.17
CA ILE A 66 7.45 9.90 4.20
C ILE A 66 6.89 9.67 2.80
N VAL A 67 6.77 10.72 1.99
CA VAL A 67 6.27 10.62 0.61
C VAL A 67 7.22 9.76 -0.22
N GLY A 68 8.53 9.93 -0.08
CA GLY A 68 9.54 9.15 -0.80
C GLY A 68 9.46 7.65 -0.48
N VAL A 69 9.52 7.28 0.80
CA VAL A 69 9.42 5.87 1.23
C VAL A 69 8.08 5.27 0.83
N ARG A 70 6.98 6.01 0.96
CA ARG A 70 5.65 5.52 0.57
C ARG A 70 5.51 5.30 -0.93
N LYS A 71 6.08 6.20 -1.74
CA LYS A 71 6.12 6.03 -3.19
C LYS A 71 6.80 4.73 -3.55
N MET A 72 7.97 4.49 -2.97
CA MET A 72 8.72 3.27 -3.21
C MET A 72 7.94 2.02 -2.80
N GLN A 73 7.29 2.01 -1.63
CA GLN A 73 6.50 0.86 -1.17
C GLN A 73 5.30 0.55 -2.09
N ILE A 74 4.60 1.59 -2.55
CA ILE A 74 3.42 1.44 -3.41
C ILE A 74 3.83 1.02 -4.82
N ASP A 75 4.91 1.57 -5.35
CA ASP A 75 5.44 1.19 -6.66
C ASP A 75 5.87 -0.29 -6.63
N ILE A 76 6.61 -0.73 -5.60
CA ILE A 76 6.97 -2.16 -5.41
C ILE A 76 5.71 -3.05 -5.36
N ARG A 77 4.66 -2.62 -4.64
CA ARG A 77 3.41 -3.39 -4.55
C ARG A 77 2.69 -3.49 -5.89
N LYS A 78 2.58 -2.38 -6.61
CA LYS A 78 1.94 -2.34 -7.92
C LYS A 78 2.70 -3.18 -8.94
N ASP A 79 4.03 -3.13 -8.92
CA ASP A 79 4.87 -3.97 -9.78
C ASP A 79 4.63 -5.46 -9.49
N ALA A 80 4.55 -5.85 -8.21
CA ALA A 80 4.24 -7.22 -7.82
C ALA A 80 2.83 -7.66 -8.26
N LEU A 81 1.81 -6.83 -8.04
CA LEU A 81 0.43 -7.13 -8.47
C LEU A 81 0.28 -7.17 -10.00
N LEU A 82 1.01 -6.31 -10.72
CA LEU A 82 1.03 -6.31 -12.19
C LEU A 82 1.68 -7.58 -12.72
N ALA A 83 2.82 -8.00 -12.16
CA ALA A 83 3.46 -9.25 -12.51
C ALA A 83 2.55 -10.46 -12.23
N LEU A 84 1.84 -10.44 -11.10
CA LEU A 84 0.84 -11.45 -10.75
C LEU A 84 -0.31 -11.49 -11.78
N LYS A 85 -0.88 -10.33 -12.12
CA LYS A 85 -1.93 -10.23 -13.14
C LYS A 85 -1.50 -10.83 -14.47
N THR A 86 -0.30 -10.47 -14.96
CA THR A 86 0.25 -11.02 -16.20
C THR A 86 0.45 -12.54 -16.11
N ALA A 87 0.82 -13.08 -14.95
CA ALA A 87 0.92 -14.52 -14.75
C ALA A 87 -0.45 -15.22 -14.86
N TYR A 88 -1.50 -14.64 -14.28
CA TYR A 88 -2.87 -15.15 -14.40
C TYR A 88 -3.41 -15.05 -15.84
N GLU A 89 -3.15 -13.97 -16.57
CA GLU A 89 -3.53 -13.84 -17.98
C GLU A 89 -2.84 -14.89 -18.87
N ARG A 90 -1.55 -15.16 -18.61
CA ARG A 90 -0.81 -16.24 -19.28
C ARG A 90 -1.36 -17.62 -18.93
N ALA A 91 -1.80 -17.83 -17.68
CA ALA A 91 -2.45 -19.07 -17.27
C ALA A 91 -3.79 -19.28 -17.97
N ALA A 92 -4.60 -18.22 -18.10
CA ALA A 92 -5.85 -18.27 -18.86
C ALA A 92 -5.59 -18.67 -20.33
N LEU A 93 -4.58 -18.05 -20.95
CA LEU A 93 -4.18 -18.36 -22.31
C LEU A 93 -3.67 -19.82 -22.45
N TYR A 94 -2.94 -20.33 -21.46
CA TYR A 94 -2.57 -21.76 -21.41
C TYR A 94 -3.80 -22.66 -21.34
N CYS A 95 -4.76 -22.36 -20.46
CA CYS A 95 -5.97 -23.17 -20.33
C CYS A 95 -6.82 -23.17 -21.61
N GLU A 96 -6.80 -22.08 -22.38
CA GLU A 96 -7.52 -21.95 -23.66
C GLU A 96 -6.76 -22.61 -24.83
N THR A 97 -5.43 -22.54 -24.88
CA THR A 97 -4.63 -23.04 -26.02
C THR A 97 -4.00 -24.42 -25.81
N GLY A 98 -3.84 -24.86 -24.56
CA GLY A 98 -3.15 -26.11 -24.21
C GLY A 98 -1.64 -26.12 -24.47
N ASN A 99 -1.05 -24.96 -24.79
CA ASN A 99 0.36 -24.87 -25.19
C ASN A 99 1.32 -25.12 -23.99
N GLN A 100 2.07 -26.22 -24.06
CA GLN A 100 2.97 -26.66 -23.00
C GLN A 100 4.18 -25.74 -22.78
N ASP A 101 4.60 -24.97 -23.79
CA ASP A 101 5.70 -24.01 -23.65
C ASP A 101 5.32 -22.87 -22.68
N ILE A 102 4.05 -22.46 -22.71
CA ILE A 102 3.49 -21.42 -21.85
C ILE A 102 3.42 -21.93 -20.41
N TYR A 103 2.98 -23.18 -20.22
CA TYR A 103 2.98 -23.84 -18.92
C TYR A 103 4.40 -23.90 -18.34
N ARG A 104 5.38 -24.39 -19.11
CA ARG A 104 6.76 -24.55 -18.60
C ARG A 104 7.41 -23.20 -18.25
N ASN A 105 7.18 -22.17 -19.06
CA ASN A 105 7.67 -20.81 -18.78
C ASN A 105 7.02 -20.20 -17.54
N LEU A 106 5.71 -20.46 -17.35
CA LEU A 106 4.96 -19.91 -16.24
C LEU A 106 5.34 -20.61 -14.92
N THR A 107 5.43 -21.94 -14.91
CA THR A 107 5.82 -22.72 -13.74
C THR A 107 7.23 -22.36 -13.26
N SER A 108 8.20 -22.19 -14.18
CA SER A 108 9.56 -21.79 -13.78
C SER A 108 9.61 -20.40 -13.15
N LYS A 109 8.80 -19.45 -13.64
CA LYS A 109 8.67 -18.13 -13.03
C LYS A 109 7.98 -18.18 -11.66
N ILE A 110 6.94 -18.99 -11.52
CA ILE A 110 6.22 -19.17 -10.25
C ILE A 110 7.17 -19.75 -9.20
N ASP A 111 7.91 -20.80 -9.55
CA ASP A 111 8.85 -21.46 -8.63
C ASP A 111 9.98 -20.49 -8.23
N GLN A 112 10.51 -19.69 -9.17
CA GLN A 112 11.49 -18.63 -8.86
C GLN A 112 10.95 -17.57 -7.88
N VAL A 113 9.69 -17.16 -8.04
CA VAL A 113 9.04 -16.19 -7.15
C VAL A 113 8.77 -16.80 -5.77
N LEU A 114 8.44 -18.09 -5.69
CA LEU A 114 8.21 -18.80 -4.43
C LEU A 114 9.51 -19.04 -3.66
N ASP A 115 10.61 -19.38 -4.34
CA ASP A 115 11.92 -19.65 -3.72
C ASP A 115 12.63 -18.37 -3.24
N ASN A 116 12.34 -17.22 -3.84
CA ASN A 116 13.00 -15.95 -3.50
C ASN A 116 12.55 -15.30 -2.18
N GLY A 117 11.73 -15.99 -1.35
CA GLY A 117 11.50 -15.91 0.11
C GLY A 117 11.47 -14.59 0.91
N ILE A 118 12.17 -13.53 0.51
CA ILE A 118 12.59 -12.42 1.40
C ILE A 118 11.93 -11.08 1.01
N LEU A 119 11.38 -10.93 -0.20
CA LEU A 119 10.81 -9.66 -0.67
C LEU A 119 9.35 -9.74 -1.16
N ASN A 120 8.75 -10.92 -1.19
CA ASN A 120 7.40 -11.09 -1.71
C ASN A 120 6.35 -10.91 -0.61
N GLN A 121 5.38 -10.05 -0.88
CA GLN A 121 4.24 -9.84 0.02
C GLN A 121 3.47 -11.16 0.17
N LEU A 122 3.11 -11.51 1.41
CA LEU A 122 2.49 -12.80 1.76
C LEU A 122 1.19 -13.08 0.97
N ASP A 123 0.41 -12.03 0.70
CA ASP A 123 -0.78 -12.06 -0.14
C ASP A 123 -0.42 -12.46 -1.59
N VAL A 124 0.58 -11.83 -2.19
CA VAL A 124 1.06 -12.14 -3.55
C VAL A 124 1.58 -13.58 -3.64
N VAL A 125 2.34 -14.04 -2.65
CA VAL A 125 2.84 -15.42 -2.57
C VAL A 125 1.68 -16.42 -2.53
N GLN A 126 0.66 -16.14 -1.72
CA GLN A 126 -0.50 -17.02 -1.62
C GLN A 126 -1.28 -17.07 -2.95
N SER A 127 -1.45 -15.93 -3.63
CA SER A 127 -2.07 -15.90 -4.96
C SER A 127 -1.28 -16.71 -5.99
N TYR A 128 0.06 -16.67 -5.98
CA TYR A 128 0.88 -17.53 -6.85
C TYR A 128 0.70 -19.03 -6.55
N LYS A 129 0.53 -19.42 -5.28
CA LYS A 129 0.19 -20.82 -4.93
C LYS A 129 -1.19 -21.21 -5.46
N ASN A 130 -2.18 -20.33 -5.32
CA ASN A 130 -3.53 -20.56 -5.85
C ASN A 130 -3.51 -20.67 -7.38
N LEU A 131 -2.69 -19.86 -8.07
CA LEU A 131 -2.51 -19.93 -9.52
C LEU A 131 -2.06 -21.32 -9.98
N LYS A 132 -1.09 -21.93 -9.28
CA LYS A 132 -0.60 -23.29 -9.60
C LYS A 132 -1.73 -24.31 -9.51
N LEU A 133 -2.54 -24.25 -8.44
CA LEU A 133 -3.72 -25.11 -8.27
C LEU A 133 -4.79 -24.90 -9.36
N TYR A 134 -5.01 -23.65 -9.78
CA TYR A 134 -5.97 -23.34 -10.85
C TYR A 134 -5.49 -23.80 -12.23
N MET A 135 -4.18 -23.76 -12.48
CA MET A 135 -3.57 -24.30 -13.70
C MET A 135 -3.71 -25.82 -13.76
N ASP A 136 -3.40 -26.52 -12.66
CA ASP A 136 -3.49 -27.99 -12.59
C ASP A 136 -4.93 -28.49 -12.75
N SER A 137 -5.90 -27.75 -12.20
CA SER A 137 -7.34 -28.04 -12.34
C SER A 137 -7.98 -27.50 -13.62
N LYS A 138 -7.23 -26.79 -14.47
CA LYS A 138 -7.72 -26.07 -15.67
C LYS A 138 -8.96 -25.20 -15.39
N ASN A 139 -9.03 -24.58 -14.22
CA ASN A 139 -10.17 -23.78 -13.80
C ASN A 139 -10.10 -22.35 -14.36
N ILE A 140 -10.53 -22.16 -15.60
CA ILE A 140 -10.54 -20.86 -16.28
C ILE A 140 -11.39 -19.82 -15.54
N VAL A 141 -12.50 -20.24 -14.93
CA VAL A 141 -13.42 -19.35 -14.20
C VAL A 141 -12.72 -18.79 -12.94
N GLY A 142 -12.02 -19.66 -12.19
CA GLY A 142 -11.23 -19.25 -11.03
C GLY A 142 -10.10 -18.29 -11.39
N ILE A 143 -9.40 -18.55 -12.51
CA ILE A 143 -8.34 -17.66 -13.02
C ILE A 143 -8.92 -16.28 -13.39
N LYS A 144 -10.03 -16.23 -14.13
CA LYS A 144 -10.67 -14.96 -14.54
C LYS A 144 -11.21 -14.18 -13.33
N TYR A 145 -11.75 -14.86 -12.33
CA TYR A 145 -12.20 -14.23 -11.09
C TYR A 145 -11.05 -13.57 -10.32
N GLU A 146 -9.91 -14.25 -10.18
CA GLU A 146 -8.74 -13.67 -9.51
C GLU A 146 -8.12 -12.51 -10.28
N ILE A 147 -8.14 -12.51 -11.62
CA ILE A 147 -7.70 -11.35 -12.40
C ILE A 147 -8.51 -10.10 -12.02
N ILE A 148 -9.83 -10.23 -11.84
CA ILE A 148 -10.69 -9.12 -11.42
C ILE A 148 -10.33 -8.65 -10.00
N ASN A 149 -10.05 -9.60 -9.10
CA ASN A 149 -9.67 -9.29 -7.72
C ASN A 149 -8.31 -8.57 -7.64
N ILE A 150 -7.34 -9.00 -8.45
CA ILE A 150 -6.03 -8.35 -8.58
C ILE A 150 -6.20 -6.94 -9.17
N GLN A 151 -7.01 -6.78 -10.22
CA GLN A 151 -7.32 -5.48 -10.82
C GLN A 151 -7.93 -4.53 -9.78
N HIS A 152 -8.88 -5.01 -9.00
CA HIS A 152 -9.48 -4.24 -7.91
C HIS A 152 -8.44 -3.83 -6.86
N SER A 153 -7.51 -4.73 -6.53
CA SER A 153 -6.43 -4.45 -5.57
C SER A 153 -5.46 -3.38 -6.08
N ILE A 154 -5.10 -3.41 -7.36
CA ILE A 154 -4.27 -2.36 -8.01
C ILE A 154 -4.97 -1.00 -7.94
N GLU A 155 -6.27 -0.96 -8.23
CA GLU A 155 -7.07 0.28 -8.14
C GLU A 155 -7.21 0.77 -6.69
N ALA A 156 -7.39 -0.14 -5.74
CA ALA A 156 -7.42 0.19 -4.32
C ALA A 156 -6.08 0.78 -3.84
N ASP A 157 -4.95 0.23 -4.29
CA ASP A 157 -3.61 0.76 -3.98
C ASP A 157 -3.35 2.13 -4.63
N ASN A 158 -3.89 2.37 -5.83
CA ASN A 158 -3.93 3.71 -6.43
C ASN A 158 -4.69 4.70 -5.56
N LEU A 159 -5.84 4.31 -5.01
CA LEU A 159 -6.62 5.18 -4.11
C LEU A 159 -5.93 5.39 -2.77
N LEU A 160 -5.21 4.38 -2.27
CA LEU A 160 -4.43 4.47 -1.03
C LEU A 160 -3.35 5.54 -1.10
N TRP A 161 -2.80 5.83 -2.29
CA TRP A 161 -1.86 6.93 -2.54
C TRP A 161 -2.33 8.27 -1.94
N ASN A 162 -3.64 8.54 -1.98
CA ASN A 162 -4.22 9.81 -1.55
C ASN A 162 -4.39 9.92 -0.02
N TYR A 163 -4.09 8.88 0.75
CA TYR A 163 -4.25 8.88 2.21
C TYR A 163 -2.92 9.06 2.96
N THR A 164 -2.99 9.71 4.13
CA THR A 164 -1.85 9.89 5.06
C THR A 164 -1.46 8.58 5.76
N LEU A 165 -0.34 8.55 6.52
CA LEU A 165 0.20 7.33 7.16
C LEU A 165 -0.86 6.74 8.06
N PHE A 166 -1.38 7.58 8.96
CA PHE A 166 -2.27 7.18 10.01
C PHE A 166 -3.63 6.84 9.44
N LEU A 167 -4.09 7.61 8.45
CA LEU A 167 -5.29 7.25 7.72
C LEU A 167 -5.21 5.87 7.08
N ARG A 168 -4.04 5.45 6.59
CA ARG A 168 -3.86 4.12 6.03
C ARG A 168 -3.77 3.02 7.08
N LEU A 169 -3.03 3.25 8.17
CA LEU A 169 -2.88 2.28 9.27
C LEU A 169 -4.21 2.00 9.97
N PHE A 170 -5.06 3.02 10.10
CA PHE A 170 -6.35 2.93 10.77
C PHE A 170 -7.55 2.82 9.80
N LYS A 171 -7.32 2.65 8.49
CA LYS A 171 -8.42 2.40 7.51
C LYS A 171 -9.11 1.05 7.69
N ARG A 172 -8.54 0.17 8.53
CA ARG A 172 -8.93 -1.23 8.70
C ARG A 172 -10.35 -1.37 9.24
#